data_AF-A0A2W4M8E8-F1
#
_entry.id   AF-A0A2W4M8E8-F1
#
_cell.length_a   1.000
_cell.length_b   1.000
_cell.length_c   1.000
_cell.angle_alpha   90.00
_cell.angle_beta   90.00
_cell.angle_gamma   90.00
#
_symmetry.space_group_name_H-M   'P 1'
#
loop_
_entity.id
_entity.type
_entity.pdbx_description
1 polymer ?
#
loop_
_entity_poly.entity_id
_entity_poly.type
_entity_poly.pdbx_seq_one_letter_code
_entity_poly.pdbx_strand_id
1 'polypeptide(L)'
;MAVAPTTLVFCGSPGAGVGLAAAAAALRLAEGGQRTLLIGLSSPDALAELLGVPVGPEPSQVLAGLDALALDPAAELDRAWEEGRRAMPPQMARLTGDELPLLPGMGALFGLRRLRELAPRYQRVVVDAGAHDALLQVLGLPDTLRWAVRLL
;
A
#
# COMPACT_ATOMS: atom_id res chain seq x y z
N MET A 1 -27.50 -1.84 -3.98
CA MET A 1 -26.38 -1.00 -4.44
C MET A 1 -25.18 -1.31 -3.56
N ALA A 2 -24.07 -1.80 -4.10
CA ALA A 2 -22.85 -1.96 -3.32
C ALA A 2 -22.30 -0.55 -3.02
N VAL A 3 -22.30 -0.16 -1.75
CA VAL A 3 -21.68 1.09 -1.31
C VAL A 3 -20.19 0.99 -1.58
N ALA A 4 -19.63 1.95 -2.31
CA ALA A 4 -18.19 2.00 -2.54
C ALA A 4 -17.46 2.06 -1.17
N PRO A 5 -16.39 1.27 -0.98
CA PRO A 5 -15.62 1.29 0.26
C PRO A 5 -15.15 2.72 0.56
N THR A 6 -15.35 3.17 1.79
CA THR A 6 -14.82 4.47 2.23
C THR A 6 -13.38 4.28 2.67
N THR A 7 -12.45 4.98 2.02
CA THR A 7 -11.02 4.96 2.35
C THR A 7 -10.66 6.16 3.21
N LEU A 8 -10.03 5.91 4.36
CA LEU A 8 -9.45 6.92 5.24
C LEU A 8 -7.93 6.86 5.12
N VAL A 9 -7.30 7.97 4.77
CA VAL A 9 -5.83 8.06 4.63
C VAL A 9 -5.29 8.88 5.79
N PHE A 10 -4.39 8.29 6.56
CA PHE A 10 -3.67 8.92 7.67
C PHE A 10 -2.27 9.28 7.21
N CYS A 11 -1.90 10.54 7.42
CA CYS A 11 -0.64 11.12 6.97
C CYS A 11 -0.28 12.27 7.91
N GLY A 12 1.01 12.46 8.18
CA GLY A 12 1.48 13.53 9.05
C GLY A 12 2.98 13.74 8.99
N SER A 13 3.53 14.50 9.94
CA SER A 13 4.98 14.59 10.12
C SER A 13 5.57 13.22 10.50
N PRO A 14 6.84 12.95 10.16
CA PRO A 14 7.50 11.69 10.52
C PRO A 14 7.38 11.37 12.02
N GLY A 15 6.96 10.15 12.35
CA GLY A 15 6.80 9.67 13.72
C GLY A 15 5.74 8.58 13.86
N ALA A 16 5.69 7.92 15.01
CA ALA A 16 4.79 6.77 15.26
C ALA A 16 3.30 7.16 15.42
N GLY A 17 2.99 8.44 15.62
CA GLY A 17 1.62 8.90 15.90
C GLY A 17 0.63 8.66 14.77
N VAL A 18 1.09 8.71 13.51
CA VAL A 18 0.23 8.47 12.34
C VAL A 18 -0.24 7.03 12.28
N GLY A 19 0.70 6.07 12.39
CA GLY A 19 0.40 4.64 12.42
C GLY A 19 -0.51 4.27 13.59
N LEU A 20 -0.26 4.81 14.78
CA LEU A 20 -1.11 4.60 15.96
C LEU A 20 -2.55 5.11 15.71
N ALA A 21 -2.70 6.31 15.16
CA ALA A 21 -4.01 6.88 14.85
C ALA A 21 -4.76 6.05 13.79
N ALA A 22 -4.05 5.59 12.75
CA ALA A 22 -4.60 4.72 11.73
C ALA A 22 -5.07 3.38 12.31
N ALA A 23 -4.23 2.72 13.11
CA ALA A 23 -4.57 1.46 13.77
C ALA A 23 -5.76 1.61 14.73
N ALA A 24 -5.78 2.66 15.56
CA ALA A 24 -6.89 2.95 16.46
C ALA A 24 -8.21 3.20 15.71
N ALA A 25 -8.16 3.93 14.59
CA ALA A 25 -9.33 4.15 13.74
C ALA A 25 -9.83 2.85 13.11
N ALA A 26 -8.92 2.01 12.58
CA ALA A 26 -9.27 0.73 11.99
C ALA A 26 -9.92 -0.23 13.01
N LEU A 27 -9.37 -0.29 14.23
CA LEU A 27 -9.95 -1.05 15.34
C LEU A 27 -11.36 -0.59 15.66
N ARG A 28 -11.57 0.73 15.83
CA ARG A 28 -12.88 1.29 16.15
C ARG A 28 -13.93 1.01 15.07
N LEU A 29 -13.54 1.01 13.80
CA LEU A 29 -14.44 0.67 12.69
C LEU A 29 -14.82 -0.82 12.74
N ALA A 30 -13.86 -1.71 13.01
CA ALA A 30 -14.10 -3.14 13.15
C ALA A 30 -14.99 -3.47 14.35
N GLU A 31 -14.77 -2.84 15.51
CA GLU A 31 -15.65 -2.94 16.69
C GLU A 31 -17.08 -2.47 16.38
N GLY A 32 -17.23 -1.51 15.48
CA GLY A 32 -18.52 -1.06 14.95
C GLY A 32 -19.19 -2.02 13.96
N GLY A 33 -18.63 -3.22 13.76
CA GLY A 33 -19.15 -4.25 12.85
C GLY A 33 -18.82 -4.01 11.37
N GLN A 34 -17.97 -3.02 11.06
CA GLN A 34 -17.57 -2.73 9.69
C GLN A 34 -16.37 -3.57 9.31
N ARG A 35 -16.50 -4.41 8.28
CA ARG A 35 -15.36 -5.17 7.75
C ARG A 35 -14.29 -4.19 7.25
N THR A 36 -13.15 -4.16 7.92
CA THR A 36 -12.13 -3.13 7.79
C THR A 36 -10.79 -3.73 7.39
N LEU A 37 -10.11 -3.07 6.46
CA LEU A 37 -8.72 -3.36 6.10
C LEU A 37 -7.82 -2.23 6.56
N LEU A 38 -6.73 -2.54 7.25
CA LEU A 38 -5.62 -1.63 7.55
C LEU A 38 -4.44 -1.91 6.62
N ILE A 39 -4.00 -0.89 5.87
CA ILE A 39 -2.86 -0.95 4.94
C ILE A 39 -1.75 -0.05 5.48
N GLY A 40 -0.57 -0.60 5.76
CA GLY A 40 0.63 0.18 6.07
C GLY A 40 1.50 0.40 4.82
N LEU A 41 1.85 1.65 4.53
CA LEU A 41 2.74 2.04 3.41
C LEU A 41 4.13 2.48 3.86
N SER A 42 4.35 2.66 5.17
CA SER A 42 5.54 3.26 5.76
C SER A 42 6.71 2.26 5.89
N SER A 43 6.48 1.15 6.58
CA SER A 43 7.41 0.02 6.71
C SER A 43 6.62 -1.26 7.07
N PRO A 44 6.99 -2.44 6.55
CA PRO A 44 6.35 -3.69 6.94
C PRO A 44 6.43 -3.97 8.45
N ASP A 45 7.59 -3.74 9.04
CA ASP A 45 7.86 -4.06 10.44
C ASP A 45 7.10 -3.14 11.39
N ALA A 46 6.96 -1.86 11.04
CA ALA A 46 6.33 -0.86 11.90
C ALA A 46 4.87 -1.20 12.23
N LEU A 47 4.12 -1.73 11.26
CA LEU A 47 2.73 -2.11 11.48
C LEU A 47 2.62 -3.39 12.32
N ALA A 48 3.50 -4.36 12.09
CA ALA A 48 3.55 -5.60 12.86
C ALA A 48 3.93 -5.34 14.33
N GLU A 49 4.94 -4.51 14.56
CA GLU A 49 5.35 -4.05 15.90
C GLU A 49 4.22 -3.32 16.62
N LEU A 50 3.52 -2.42 15.93
CA LEU A 50 2.41 -1.66 16.49
C LEU A 50 1.23 -2.55 16.91
N LEU A 51 0.91 -3.57 16.11
CA LEU A 51 -0.21 -4.47 16.37
C LEU A 51 0.15 -5.65 17.28
N GLY A 52 1.44 -5.91 17.50
CA GLY A 52 1.92 -7.04 18.30
C GLY A 52 1.64 -8.40 17.67
N VAL A 53 1.37 -8.45 16.36
CA VAL A 53 1.12 -9.68 15.59
C VAL A 53 1.86 -9.62 14.25
N PRO A 54 2.25 -10.77 13.67
CA PRO A 54 2.84 -10.78 12.34
C PRO A 54 1.88 -10.19 11.29
N VAL A 55 2.36 -9.24 10.50
CA VAL A 55 1.62 -8.68 9.36
C VAL A 55 2.52 -8.72 8.14
N GLY A 56 2.01 -9.29 7.05
CA GLY A 56 2.77 -9.49 5.81
C GLY A 56 2.19 -8.73 4.61
N PRO A 57 2.71 -9.03 3.40
CA PRO A 57 2.29 -8.40 2.15
C PRO A 57 0.92 -8.88 1.64
N GLU A 58 0.30 -9.83 2.32
CA GLU A 58 -1.07 -10.28 2.07
C GLU A 58 -1.99 -9.93 3.25
N PRO A 59 -3.27 -9.59 2.99
CA PRO A 59 -4.23 -9.35 4.06
C PRO A 59 -4.34 -10.56 4.99
N SER A 60 -4.14 -10.33 6.27
CA SER A 60 -4.23 -11.34 7.32
C SER A 60 -5.11 -10.83 8.45
N GLN A 61 -5.89 -11.73 9.03
CA GLN A 61 -6.81 -11.36 10.10
C GLN A 61 -6.04 -11.04 11.37
N VAL A 62 -6.24 -9.83 11.89
CA VAL A 62 -5.71 -9.38 13.18
C VAL A 62 -6.71 -9.70 14.29
N LEU A 63 -7.99 -9.43 14.02
CA LEU A 63 -9.11 -9.71 14.91
C LEU A 63 -10.42 -9.81 14.12
N ALA A 64 -11.53 -10.11 14.80
CA ALA A 64 -12.83 -10.24 14.15
C ALA A 64 -13.23 -8.92 13.42
N GLY A 65 -13.33 -8.97 12.10
CA GLY A 65 -13.70 -7.82 11.28
C GLY A 65 -12.57 -6.87 10.89
N LEU A 66 -11.32 -7.15 11.30
CA LEU A 66 -10.13 -6.36 10.94
C LEU A 66 -9.05 -7.26 10.33
N ASP A 67 -8.73 -6.99 9.07
CA ASP A 67 -7.56 -7.52 8.41
C ASP A 67 -6.48 -6.44 8.31
N ALA A 68 -5.22 -6.83 8.33
CA ALA A 68 -4.08 -5.94 8.13
C ALA A 68 -3.13 -6.47 7.06
N LEU A 69 -2.50 -5.53 6.37
CA LEU A 69 -1.48 -5.75 5.35
C LEU A 69 -0.39 -4.69 5.49
N ALA A 70 0.85 -5.16 5.47
CA ALA A 70 2.05 -4.36 5.44
C ALA A 70 2.60 -4.40 4.01
N LEU A 71 2.65 -3.24 3.34
CA LEU A 71 3.16 -3.21 1.97
C LEU A 71 4.67 -3.43 1.97
N ASP A 72 5.14 -4.36 1.16
CA ASP A 72 6.54 -4.53 0.81
C ASP A 72 6.75 -4.08 -0.66
N PRO A 73 7.27 -2.87 -0.89
CA PRO A 73 7.52 -2.37 -2.24
C PRO A 73 8.47 -3.22 -3.09
N ALA A 74 9.43 -3.91 -2.46
CA ALA A 74 10.40 -4.74 -3.18
C ALA A 74 9.72 -6.04 -3.65
N ALA A 75 8.96 -6.70 -2.78
CA ALA A 75 8.17 -7.86 -3.18
C ALA A 75 7.11 -7.51 -4.24
N GLU A 76 6.51 -6.33 -4.15
CA GLU A 76 5.55 -5.85 -5.16
C GLU A 76 6.20 -5.54 -6.51
N LEU A 77 7.42 -5.00 -6.50
CA LEU A 77 8.23 -4.80 -7.71
C LEU A 77 8.58 -6.13 -8.36
N ASP A 78 9.07 -7.08 -7.58
CA ASP A 78 9.43 -8.41 -8.08
C ASP A 78 8.22 -9.09 -8.74
N ARG A 79 7.07 -9.13 -8.04
CA ARG A 79 5.81 -9.65 -8.59
C ARG A 79 5.41 -8.95 -9.90
N ALA A 80 5.40 -7.62 -9.92
CA ALA A 80 5.01 -6.84 -11.09
C ALA A 80 5.97 -7.05 -12.28
N TRP A 81 7.26 -7.17 -12.01
CA TRP A 81 8.27 -7.46 -13.03
C TRP A 81 8.07 -8.86 -13.60
N GLU A 82 7.91 -9.87 -12.75
CA GLU A 82 7.68 -11.25 -13.18
C GLU A 82 6.41 -11.39 -14.02
N GLU A 83 5.34 -10.68 -13.66
CA GLU A 83 4.12 -10.59 -14.46
C GLU A 83 4.37 -9.98 -15.85
N GLY A 84 5.09 -8.84 -15.91
CA GLY A 84 5.41 -8.17 -17.17
C GLY A 84 6.38 -8.96 -18.05
N ARG A 85 7.37 -9.60 -17.43
CA ARG A 85 8.42 -10.38 -18.10
C ARG A 85 7.86 -11.55 -18.89
N ARG A 86 6.78 -12.18 -18.41
CA ARG A 86 6.07 -13.25 -19.15
C ARG A 86 5.49 -12.80 -20.48
N ALA A 87 5.22 -11.50 -20.65
CA ALA A 87 4.71 -10.91 -21.88
C ALA A 87 5.82 -10.34 -22.78
N MET A 88 7.08 -10.32 -22.33
CA MET A 88 8.21 -9.75 -23.06
C MET A 88 8.98 -10.80 -23.87
N PRO A 89 9.64 -10.40 -24.99
CA PRO A 89 10.58 -11.27 -25.68
C PRO A 89 11.73 -11.71 -24.75
N PRO A 90 12.24 -12.95 -24.84
CA PRO A 90 13.30 -13.47 -23.98
C PRO A 90 14.57 -12.61 -23.98
N GLN A 91 14.83 -11.87 -25.06
CA GLN A 91 15.99 -10.98 -25.15
C GLN A 91 15.90 -9.76 -24.22
N MET A 92 14.68 -9.34 -23.86
CA MET A 92 14.41 -8.20 -22.94
C MET A 92 14.17 -8.66 -21.49
N ALA A 93 13.99 -9.96 -21.26
CA ALA A 93 13.67 -10.59 -19.98
C ALA A 93 14.90 -11.03 -19.17
N ARG A 94 16.08 -10.44 -19.42
CA ARG A 94 17.36 -10.95 -18.87
C ARG A 94 17.58 -10.66 -17.38
N LEU A 95 16.92 -9.65 -16.83
CA LEU A 95 16.99 -9.27 -15.42
C LEU A 95 15.88 -9.97 -14.62
N THR A 96 16.16 -10.34 -13.37
CA THR A 96 15.15 -10.75 -12.38
C THR A 96 14.60 -9.54 -11.62
N GLY A 97 13.42 -9.68 -11.00
CA GLY A 97 12.74 -8.54 -10.36
C GLY A 97 13.46 -8.00 -9.12
N ASP A 98 14.19 -8.86 -8.42
CA ASP A 98 15.06 -8.54 -7.29
C ASP A 98 16.34 -7.77 -7.70
N GLU A 99 16.71 -7.78 -8.98
CA GLU A 99 17.82 -6.99 -9.52
C GLU A 99 17.41 -5.55 -9.87
N LEU A 100 16.10 -5.24 -9.81
CA LEU A 100 15.60 -3.92 -10.17
C LEU A 100 15.71 -2.93 -9.01
N PRO A 101 16.20 -1.70 -9.28
CA PRO A 101 16.16 -0.65 -8.28
C PRO A 101 14.72 -0.21 -8.03
N LEU A 102 14.34 -0.11 -6.77
CA LEU A 102 13.09 0.54 -6.38
C LEU A 102 13.20 2.04 -6.64
N LEU A 103 12.55 2.54 -7.70
CA LEU A 103 12.58 3.96 -8.04
C LEU A 103 11.78 4.78 -7.01
N PRO A 104 12.15 6.05 -6.79
CA PRO A 104 11.38 6.97 -5.96
C PRO A 104 9.90 7.01 -6.37
N GLY A 105 9.01 6.93 -5.38
CA GLY A 105 7.55 6.95 -5.59
C GLY A 105 6.92 5.59 -5.94
N MET A 106 7.69 4.55 -6.28
CA MET A 106 7.13 3.23 -6.64
C MET A 106 6.36 2.57 -5.50
N GLY A 107 6.85 2.67 -4.26
CA GLY A 107 6.19 2.05 -3.10
C GLY A 107 4.73 2.48 -2.97
N ALA A 108 4.44 3.74 -3.19
CA ALA A 108 3.07 4.23 -3.10
C ALA A 108 2.22 4.00 -4.36
N LEU A 109 2.84 3.83 -5.55
CA LEU A 109 2.12 3.26 -6.70
C LEU A 109 1.66 1.83 -6.41
N PHE A 110 2.53 1.00 -5.81
CA PHE A 110 2.14 -0.33 -5.35
C PHE A 110 1.07 -0.28 -4.27
N GLY A 111 1.17 0.66 -3.33
CA GLY A 111 0.12 0.94 -2.36
C GLY A 111 -1.24 1.25 -3.00
N LEU A 112 -1.26 2.13 -4.01
CA LEU A 112 -2.48 2.45 -4.76
C LEU A 112 -3.01 1.23 -5.54
N ARG A 113 -2.13 0.43 -6.15
CA ARG A 113 -2.48 -0.81 -6.85
C ARG A 113 -3.18 -1.78 -5.91
N ARG A 114 -2.60 -2.03 -4.74
CA ARG A 114 -3.14 -2.93 -3.70
C ARG A 114 -4.43 -2.38 -3.12
N LEU A 115 -4.52 -1.09 -2.86
CA LEU A 115 -5.76 -0.42 -2.43
C LEU A 115 -6.88 -0.67 -3.44
N ARG A 116 -6.63 -0.46 -4.73
CA ARG A 116 -7.61 -0.69 -5.80
C ARG A 116 -8.05 -2.15 -5.89
N GLU A 117 -7.13 -3.09 -5.70
CA GLU A 117 -7.39 -4.54 -5.74
C GLU A 117 -8.23 -5.00 -4.53
N LEU A 118 -7.89 -4.51 -3.34
CA LEU A 118 -8.41 -5.03 -2.09
C LEU A 118 -9.64 -4.28 -1.59
N ALA A 119 -9.73 -2.97 -1.81
CA ALA A 119 -10.82 -2.14 -1.28
C ALA A 119 -12.23 -2.71 -1.53
N PRO A 120 -12.58 -3.27 -2.71
CA PRO A 120 -13.91 -3.82 -2.96
C PRO A 120 -14.33 -4.95 -2.02
N ARG A 121 -13.40 -5.58 -1.29
CA ARG A 121 -13.66 -6.70 -0.36
C ARG A 121 -14.08 -6.23 1.04
N TYR A 122 -13.94 -4.93 1.33
CA TYR A 122 -14.12 -4.33 2.64
C TYR A 122 -15.17 -3.20 2.61
N GLN A 123 -15.73 -2.85 3.77
CA GLN A 123 -16.61 -1.69 3.91
C GLN A 123 -15.81 -0.41 4.20
N ARG A 124 -14.65 -0.58 4.85
CA ARG A 124 -13.70 0.48 5.20
C ARG A 124 -12.30 0.04 4.85
N VAL A 125 -11.51 0.98 4.35
CA VAL A 125 -10.07 0.83 4.25
C VAL A 125 -9.41 1.98 4.98
N VAL A 126 -8.46 1.66 5.85
CA VAL A 126 -7.63 2.62 6.55
C VAL A 126 -6.21 2.48 6.03
N VAL A 127 -5.62 3.57 5.60
CA VAL A 127 -4.26 3.60 5.05
C VAL A 127 -3.38 4.42 5.98
N ASP A 128 -2.36 3.79 6.57
CA ASP A 128 -1.21 4.49 7.15
C ASP A 128 -0.24 4.85 6.01
N ALA A 129 -0.30 6.10 5.57
CA ALA A 129 0.59 6.62 4.54
C ALA A 129 1.91 7.15 5.11
N GLY A 130 2.10 7.13 6.43
CA GLY A 130 3.32 7.62 7.08
C GLY A 130 3.55 9.12 6.89
N ALA A 131 4.78 9.47 6.49
CA ALA A 131 5.21 10.85 6.33
C ALA A 131 4.55 11.54 5.12
N HIS A 132 4.09 12.77 5.32
CA HIS A 132 3.41 13.57 4.29
C HIS A 132 4.24 13.77 3.02
N ASP A 133 5.57 13.87 3.13
CA ASP A 133 6.45 14.02 1.96
C ASP A 133 6.31 12.86 0.98
N ALA A 134 6.18 11.63 1.48
CA ALA A 134 6.01 10.44 0.65
C ALA A 134 4.65 10.46 -0.07
N LEU A 135 3.58 10.87 0.62
CA LEU A 135 2.26 11.02 0.02
C LEU A 135 2.22 12.14 -1.02
N LEU A 136 2.84 13.29 -0.74
CA LEU A 136 2.90 14.41 -1.66
C LEU A 136 3.66 14.08 -2.95
N GLN A 137 4.76 13.35 -2.87
CA GLN A 137 5.48 12.85 -4.05
C GLN A 137 4.56 12.04 -4.97
N VAL A 138 3.66 11.24 -4.37
CA VAL A 138 2.76 10.33 -5.10
C VAL A 138 1.61 11.07 -5.75
N LEU A 139 1.05 12.05 -5.05
CA LEU A 139 0.05 12.94 -5.61
C LEU A 139 0.60 13.75 -6.79
N GLY A 140 1.92 14.03 -6.80
CA GLY A 140 2.60 14.69 -7.90
C GLY A 140 2.97 13.77 -9.09
N LEU A 141 3.00 12.45 -8.91
CA LEU A 141 3.42 11.50 -9.96
C LEU A 141 2.66 11.66 -11.30
N PRO A 142 1.33 11.83 -11.33
CA PRO A 142 0.61 12.00 -12.59
C PRO A 142 1.10 13.22 -13.39
N ASP A 143 1.42 14.31 -12.71
CA ASP A 143 1.91 15.53 -13.36
C ASP A 143 3.37 15.38 -13.82
N THR A 144 4.22 14.74 -13.01
CA THR A 144 5.61 14.41 -13.40
C THR A 144 5.64 13.48 -14.62
N LEU A 145 4.81 12.44 -14.65
CA LEU A 145 4.68 11.53 -15.79
C LEU A 145 4.16 12.26 -17.03
N ARG A 146 3.15 13.12 -16.87
CA ARG A 146 2.62 13.94 -17.97
C ARG A 146 3.70 14.86 -18.55
N TRP A 147 4.54 15.45 -17.71
CA TRP A 147 5.67 16.25 -18.14
C TRP A 147 6.72 15.41 -18.88
N ALA A 148 7.11 14.25 -18.33
CA ALA A 148 8.12 13.39 -18.93
C ALA A 148 7.71 12.87 -20.32
N VAL A 149 6.43 12.47 -20.48
CA VAL A 149 5.87 12.05 -21.78
C VAL A 149 5.89 13.18 -22.81
N ARG A 150 5.79 14.45 -22.41
CA ARG A 150 5.93 15.60 -23.33
C ARG A 150 7.36 15.85 -23.78
N LEU A 151 8.36 15.32 -23.06
CA LEU A 151 9.77 15.49 -23.36
C LEU A 151 10.30 14.43 -24.35
N LEU A 152 9.58 13.31 -24.48
CA LEU A 152 9.84 12.20 -25.39
C LEU A 152 9.11 12.39 -26.72
#